data_AF-A0A3A8FBB9-F1
#
_entry.id   AF-A0A3A8FBB9-F1
#
_cell.length_a   1.000
_cell.length_b   1.000
_cell.length_c   1.000
_cell.angle_alpha   90.00
_cell.angle_beta   90.00
_cell.angle_gamma   90.00
#
_symmetry.space_group_name_H-M   'P 1'
#
loop_
_entity.id
_entity.type
_entity.pdbx_description
1 polymer ?
#
loop_
_entity_poly.entity_id
_entity_poly.type
_entity_poly.pdbx_seq_one_letter_code
_entity_poly.pdbx_strand_id
1 'polypeptide(L)'
;MKFLAQLSILGIFLILSACTLSPTATVSGSSKRYETHSDQMNAFVGASERELLREWGQPEQVKQISATSKVYVYRMSNPYIIIGCTSVFQIDQSIVTKWGYKGCPIRFNKKDYKLIPKDTPVPNQTLDLSTLNE
;
A
#
# COMPACT_ATOMS: atom_id res chain seq x y z
N MET A 1 -46.22 43.80 -16.34
CA MET A 1 -45.46 43.95 -15.08
C MET A 1 -46.02 42.98 -14.04
N LYS A 2 -45.32 41.86 -13.81
CA LYS A 2 -45.46 41.03 -12.60
C LYS A 2 -44.04 40.58 -12.23
N PHE A 3 -43.62 41.04 -11.06
CA PHE A 3 -42.32 40.77 -10.43
C PHE A 3 -42.40 39.49 -9.59
N LEU A 4 -41.27 38.78 -9.52
CA LEU A 4 -40.78 37.90 -8.43
C LEU A 4 -41.30 36.46 -8.33
N ALA A 5 -40.38 35.52 -8.59
CA ALA A 5 -40.00 34.40 -7.70
C ALA A 5 -38.81 33.67 -8.38
N GLN A 6 -37.55 34.03 -8.16
CA GLN A 6 -36.65 33.58 -7.08
C GLN A 6 -36.47 32.05 -6.94
N LEU A 7 -35.18 31.67 -7.01
CA LEU A 7 -34.48 30.51 -6.42
C LEU A 7 -34.37 29.17 -7.19
N SER A 8 -33.09 28.86 -7.47
CA SER A 8 -32.42 27.57 -7.16
C SER A 8 -32.57 26.40 -8.12
N ILE A 9 -31.62 26.24 -9.04
CA ILE A 9 -31.06 24.93 -9.38
C ILE A 9 -29.53 25.05 -9.43
N LEU A 10 -28.95 25.00 -8.24
CA LEU A 10 -27.54 24.76 -8.00
C LEU A 10 -27.29 23.25 -8.14
N GLY A 11 -26.34 22.89 -9.00
CA GLY A 11 -25.45 21.75 -8.76
C GLY A 11 -25.94 20.37 -9.21
N ILE A 12 -25.34 19.88 -10.30
CA ILE A 12 -25.00 18.46 -10.44
C ILE A 12 -23.63 18.37 -11.14
N PHE A 13 -22.56 18.57 -10.37
CA PHE A 13 -21.22 18.05 -10.71
C PHE A 13 -21.22 16.56 -10.34
N LEU A 14 -21.67 15.70 -11.25
CA LEU A 14 -21.53 14.25 -11.14
C LEU A 14 -20.12 13.86 -11.58
N ILE A 15 -19.13 14.03 -10.70
CA ILE A 15 -17.84 13.35 -10.83
C ILE A 15 -17.95 12.06 -10.02
N LEU A 16 -18.58 11.03 -10.58
CA LEU A 16 -18.42 9.66 -10.08
C LEU A 16 -17.09 9.12 -10.58
N SER A 17 -16.02 9.37 -9.82
CA SER A 17 -14.79 8.59 -9.93
C SER A 17 -14.33 8.18 -8.54
N ALA A 18 -15.15 7.38 -7.89
CA ALA A 18 -14.71 6.56 -6.76
C ALA A 18 -14.57 5.12 -7.27
N CYS A 19 -13.39 4.79 -7.81
CA CYS A 19 -12.97 3.39 -7.90
C CYS A 19 -12.74 2.90 -6.47
N THR A 20 -13.81 2.45 -5.79
CA THR A 20 -13.69 1.68 -4.55
C THR A 20 -13.16 0.30 -4.91
N LEU A 21 -11.85 0.19 -5.10
CA LEU A 21 -11.12 -1.08 -4.98
C LEU A 21 -11.38 -1.57 -3.55
N SER A 22 -12.43 -2.35 -3.35
CA SER A 22 -12.84 -2.85 -2.04
C SER A 22 -11.79 -3.86 -1.57
N PRO A 23 -10.93 -3.53 -0.58
CA PRO A 23 -10.03 -4.51 -0.01
C PRO A 23 -10.76 -5.04 1.22
N THR A 24 -11.88 -5.76 1.04
CA THR A 24 -12.66 -6.25 2.18
C THR A 24 -11.91 -7.41 2.84
N ALA A 25 -10.95 -7.03 3.69
CA ALA A 25 -10.35 -7.84 4.73
C ALA A 25 -11.20 -7.81 6.03
N THR A 26 -12.49 -7.53 5.91
CA THR A 26 -13.42 -7.36 7.03
C THR A 26 -13.92 -8.71 7.54
N VAL A 27 -13.86 -8.92 8.86
CA VAL A 27 -14.58 -10.02 9.51
C VAL A 27 -16.04 -9.58 9.62
N SER A 28 -16.98 -10.36 9.07
CA SER A 28 -18.41 -10.04 9.12
C SER A 28 -18.88 -9.89 10.58
N GLY A 29 -19.62 -8.82 10.88
CA GLY A 29 -20.10 -8.52 12.24
C GLY A 29 -19.04 -8.06 13.25
N SER A 30 -17.79 -7.84 12.83
CA SER A 30 -16.70 -7.39 13.71
C SER A 30 -16.40 -5.90 13.58
N SER A 31 -15.97 -5.29 14.69
CA SER A 31 -15.37 -3.93 14.73
C SER A 31 -13.91 -3.92 14.28
N LYS A 32 -13.39 -5.05 13.78
CA LYS A 32 -12.01 -5.21 13.32
C LYS A 32 -11.94 -5.72 11.89
N ARG A 33 -10.84 -5.37 11.22
CA ARG A 33 -10.40 -6.00 9.97
C ARG A 33 -9.06 -6.69 10.20
N TYR A 34 -8.73 -7.64 9.34
CA TYR A 34 -7.36 -8.16 9.31
C TYR A 34 -6.43 -7.10 8.72
N GLU A 35 -5.23 -7.06 9.27
CA GLU A 35 -4.09 -6.41 8.65
C GLU A 35 -3.85 -6.98 7.25
N THR A 36 -3.49 -6.10 6.31
CA THR A 36 -3.18 -6.41 4.92
C THR A 36 -1.68 -6.29 4.68
N HIS A 37 -1.21 -6.83 3.55
CA HIS A 37 0.16 -6.62 3.11
C HIS A 37 0.55 -5.12 3.04
N SER A 38 -0.37 -4.27 2.59
CA SER A 38 -0.18 -2.81 2.61
C SER A 38 0.06 -2.25 4.01
N ASP A 39 -0.70 -2.71 5.02
CA ASP A 39 -0.51 -2.26 6.39
C ASP A 39 0.89 -2.67 6.92
N GLN A 40 1.29 -3.91 6.62
CA GLN A 40 2.58 -4.47 7.03
C GLN A 40 3.76 -3.71 6.41
N MET A 41 3.70 -3.43 5.11
CA MET A 41 4.73 -2.63 4.45
C MET A 41 4.75 -1.19 4.95
N ASN A 42 3.57 -0.59 5.13
CA ASN A 42 3.48 0.79 5.60
C ASN A 42 4.03 0.97 7.03
N ALA A 43 3.98 -0.06 7.87
CA ALA A 43 4.55 -0.03 9.22
C ALA A 43 6.06 0.23 9.25
N PHE A 44 6.77 -0.01 8.13
CA PHE A 44 8.21 0.27 8.02
C PHE A 44 8.51 1.70 7.58
N VAL A 45 7.54 2.52 7.16
CA VAL A 45 7.83 3.93 6.82
C VAL A 45 8.35 4.66 8.07
N GLY A 46 9.52 5.30 7.93
CA GLY A 46 10.24 5.93 9.04
C GLY A 46 11.18 5.00 9.81
N ALA A 47 11.14 3.68 9.57
CA ALA A 47 12.08 2.74 10.17
C ALA A 47 13.49 2.92 9.59
N SER A 48 14.49 2.55 10.38
CA SER A 48 15.88 2.53 9.90
C SER A 48 16.11 1.40 8.89
N GLU A 49 17.04 1.61 7.97
CA GLU A 49 17.48 0.58 7.02
C GLU A 49 17.91 -0.71 7.74
N ARG A 50 18.62 -0.58 8.86
CA ARG A 50 19.04 -1.71 9.69
C ARG A 50 17.86 -2.48 10.27
N GLU A 51 16.81 -1.78 10.69
CA GLU A 51 15.59 -2.39 11.21
C GLU A 51 14.84 -3.14 10.10
N LEU A 52 14.70 -2.53 8.92
CA LEU A 52 14.12 -3.21 7.76
C LEU A 52 14.88 -4.50 7.44
N LEU A 53 16.21 -4.44 7.34
CA LEU A 53 17.06 -5.59 7.04
C LEU A 53 17.00 -6.69 8.12
N ARG A 54 16.77 -6.32 9.38
CA ARG A 54 16.59 -7.28 10.47
C ARG A 54 15.29 -8.06 10.33
N GLU A 55 14.19 -7.38 9.99
CA GLU A 55 12.86 -8.01 9.90
C GLU A 55 12.61 -8.71 8.55
N TRP A 56 13.09 -8.13 7.44
CA TRP A 56 12.86 -8.64 6.08
C TRP A 56 14.04 -9.43 5.51
N GLY A 57 15.20 -9.40 6.18
CA GLY A 57 16.43 -9.97 5.65
C GLY A 57 17.04 -9.14 4.51
N GLN A 58 18.05 -9.74 3.87
CA GLN A 58 18.74 -9.11 2.74
C GLN A 58 17.86 -9.11 1.49
N PRO A 59 17.78 -7.98 0.77
CA PRO A 59 17.04 -7.91 -0.49
C PRO A 59 17.71 -8.74 -1.58
N GLU A 60 16.92 -9.22 -2.53
CA GLU A 60 17.44 -9.91 -3.72
C GLU A 60 18.20 -8.94 -4.62
N GLN A 61 17.69 -7.71 -4.73
CA GLN A 61 18.28 -6.68 -5.57
C GLN A 61 18.25 -5.33 -4.86
N VAL A 62 19.35 -4.58 -5.03
CA VAL A 62 19.48 -3.18 -4.62
C VAL A 62 19.64 -2.32 -5.86
N LYS A 63 18.73 -1.38 -6.09
CA LYS A 63 18.84 -0.38 -7.16
C LYS A 63 19.26 0.96 -6.55
N GLN A 64 20.45 1.43 -6.90
CA GLN A 64 20.90 2.75 -6.45
C GLN A 64 20.21 3.84 -7.27
N ILE A 65 19.58 4.82 -6.62
CA ILE A 65 18.99 6.00 -7.27
C ILE A 65 19.97 7.17 -7.23
N SER A 66 20.63 7.38 -6.09
CA SER A 66 21.63 8.43 -5.88
C SER A 66 22.60 8.02 -4.77
N ALA A 67 23.60 8.84 -4.42
CA ALA A 67 24.55 8.50 -3.35
C ALA A 67 23.89 8.17 -1.99
N THR A 68 22.72 8.72 -1.72
CA THR A 68 22.00 8.55 -0.44
C THR A 68 20.62 7.92 -0.60
N SER A 69 20.25 7.49 -1.81
CA SER A 69 18.93 6.91 -2.10
C SER A 69 19.08 5.60 -2.86
N LYS A 70 18.35 4.57 -2.42
CA LYS A 70 18.33 3.25 -3.04
C LYS A 70 17.00 2.55 -2.83
N VAL A 71 16.71 1.56 -3.67
CA VAL A 71 15.52 0.73 -3.58
C VAL A 71 15.94 -0.71 -3.31
N TYR A 72 15.34 -1.29 -2.27
CA TYR A 72 15.43 -2.70 -1.96
C TYR A 72 14.27 -3.43 -2.62
N VAL A 73 14.59 -4.50 -3.35
CA VAL A 73 13.64 -5.34 -4.08
C VAL A 73 13.68 -6.74 -3.51
N TYR A 74 12.52 -7.19 -3.05
CA TYR A 74 12.29 -8.53 -2.52
C TYR A 74 11.35 -9.26 -3.46
N ARG A 75 11.76 -10.39 -4.02
CA ARG A 75 10.86 -11.24 -4.80
C ARG A 75 10.64 -12.54 -4.07
N MET A 76 9.39 -12.98 -4.08
CA MET A 76 8.98 -14.27 -3.57
C MET A 76 8.34 -15.05 -4.70
N SER A 77 8.98 -16.16 -5.07
CA SER A 77 8.33 -17.21 -5.83
C SER A 77 7.53 -18.06 -4.85
N ASN A 78 6.21 -18.10 -5.03
CA ASN A 78 5.36 -19.01 -4.29
C ASN A 78 4.75 -19.98 -5.31
N PRO A 79 4.90 -21.30 -5.13
CA PRO A 79 4.31 -22.28 -6.05
C PRO A 79 2.78 -22.18 -6.15
N TYR A 80 2.12 -21.53 -5.17
CA TYR A 80 0.68 -21.30 -5.14
C TYR A 80 0.27 -19.94 -5.71
N ILE A 81 1.21 -19.08 -6.10
CA ILE A 81 0.93 -17.76 -6.70
C ILE A 81 1.48 -17.77 -8.12
N ILE A 82 0.56 -17.79 -9.10
CA ILE A 82 0.87 -17.81 -10.54
C ILE A 82 1.67 -16.57 -10.95
N ILE A 83 1.49 -15.45 -10.24
CA ILE A 83 2.19 -14.18 -10.46
C ILE A 83 3.18 -14.01 -9.30
N GLY A 84 4.48 -14.00 -9.58
CA GLY A 84 5.48 -13.75 -8.53
C GLY A 84 5.17 -12.50 -7.71
N CYS A 85 5.39 -12.55 -6.40
CA CYS A 85 5.22 -11.38 -5.55
C CYS A 85 6.52 -10.59 -5.53
N THR A 86 6.44 -9.29 -5.78
CA THR A 86 7.54 -8.33 -5.63
C THR A 86 7.14 -7.27 -4.62
N SER A 87 7.95 -7.08 -3.59
CA SER A 87 7.83 -6.00 -2.61
C SER A 87 9.06 -5.11 -2.69
N VAL A 88 8.87 -3.80 -2.56
CA VAL A 88 9.93 -2.82 -2.69
C VAL A 88 9.88 -1.77 -1.58
N PHE A 89 11.05 -1.33 -1.14
CA PHE A 89 11.23 -0.24 -0.19
C PHE A 89 12.26 0.75 -0.72
N GLN A 90 11.90 2.03 -0.79
CA GLN A 90 12.86 3.10 -1.02
C GLN A 90 13.45 3.53 0.31
N ILE A 91 14.78 3.58 0.34
CA ILE A 91 15.59 4.02 1.46
C ILE A 91 16.24 5.34 1.06
N ASP A 92 15.93 6.42 1.76
CA ASP A 92 16.61 7.69 1.63
C ASP A 92 17.31 8.01 2.96
N GLN A 93 18.61 8.32 2.89
CA GLN A 93 19.43 8.64 4.07
C GLN A 93 19.31 7.57 5.18
N SER A 94 19.30 6.30 4.79
CA SER A 94 19.16 5.13 5.68
C SER A 94 17.83 5.03 6.44
N ILE A 95 16.78 5.69 5.96
CA ILE A 95 15.40 5.59 6.47
C ILE A 95 14.47 5.12 5.35
N VAL A 96 13.51 4.25 5.67
CA VAL A 96 12.47 3.85 4.73
C VAL A 96 11.51 5.02 4.49
N THR A 97 11.41 5.49 3.26
CA THR A 97 10.57 6.64 2.91
C THR A 97 9.36 6.27 2.06
N LYS A 98 9.50 5.26 1.20
CA LYS A 98 8.43 4.80 0.31
C LYS A 98 8.42 3.28 0.21
N TRP A 99 7.27 2.74 -0.20
CA TRP A 99 7.09 1.31 -0.40
C TRP A 99 6.07 1.03 -1.50
N GLY A 100 6.12 -0.18 -2.04
CA GLY A 100 5.18 -0.68 -3.03
C GLY A 100 5.26 -2.19 -3.19
N TYR A 101 4.28 -2.79 -3.85
CA TYR A 101 4.33 -4.21 -4.21
C TYR A 101 3.49 -4.54 -5.44
N LYS A 102 3.79 -5.67 -6.08
CA LYS A 102 3.03 -6.21 -7.22
C LYS A 102 2.92 -7.73 -7.12
N GLY A 103 1.77 -8.28 -7.47
CA GLY A 103 1.55 -9.74 -7.50
C GLY A 103 1.52 -10.41 -6.12
N CYS A 104 1.53 -9.63 -5.04
CA CYS A 104 1.51 -10.17 -3.69
C CYS A 104 0.08 -10.48 -3.26
N PRO A 105 -0.12 -11.58 -2.51
CA PRO A 105 -1.42 -11.84 -1.94
C PRO A 105 -1.73 -10.71 -0.95
N ILE A 106 -3.00 -10.42 -0.71
CA ILE A 106 -3.41 -9.49 0.37
C ILE A 106 -2.82 -9.95 1.71
N ARG A 107 -2.48 -11.24 1.79
CA ARG A 107 -2.24 -12.05 2.98
C ARG A 107 -1.28 -13.21 2.64
N PHE A 108 -0.05 -13.18 3.15
CA PHE A 108 0.94 -14.27 2.99
C PHE A 108 0.69 -15.55 3.80
N ASN A 109 0.53 -15.46 5.13
CA ASN A 109 0.21 -16.60 6.01
C ASN A 109 -1.01 -16.37 6.91
N LYS A 110 -2.03 -17.25 6.81
CA LYS A 110 -3.29 -17.17 7.58
C LYS A 110 -3.15 -17.13 9.11
N LYS A 111 -1.98 -17.46 9.65
CA LYS A 111 -1.75 -17.59 11.10
C LYS A 111 -1.25 -16.30 11.77
N ASP A 112 -0.66 -15.38 11.02
CA ASP A 112 0.08 -14.25 11.62
C ASP A 112 -0.63 -12.89 11.49
N TYR A 113 -1.90 -12.89 11.03
CA TYR A 113 -2.61 -11.62 10.84
C TYR A 113 -3.12 -11.04 12.15
N LYS A 114 -2.64 -9.84 12.42
CA LYS A 114 -3.19 -8.98 13.47
C LYS A 114 -4.59 -8.51 13.07
N LEU A 115 -5.50 -8.47 14.04
CA LEU A 115 -6.77 -7.76 13.91
C LEU A 115 -6.57 -6.30 14.32
N ILE A 116 -6.91 -5.38 13.43
CA ILE A 116 -6.81 -3.93 13.63
C ILE A 116 -8.20 -3.28 13.52
N PRO A 117 -8.40 -2.06 14.07
CA PRO A 117 -9.68 -1.38 14.01
C PRO A 117 -10.20 -1.31 12.57
N LYS A 118 -11.50 -1.56 12.39
CA LYS A 118 -12.14 -1.60 11.07
C LYS A 118 -12.01 -0.27 10.33
N ASP A 119 -12.05 0.85 11.06
CA ASP A 119 -12.00 2.20 10.51
C ASP A 119 -10.59 2.67 10.18
N THR A 120 -9.55 1.88 10.47
CA THR A 120 -8.19 2.17 10.02
C THR A 120 -8.13 2.00 8.50
N PRO A 121 -7.88 3.08 7.72
CA PRO A 121 -7.82 2.98 6.26
C PRO A 121 -6.68 2.05 5.83
N VAL A 122 -6.86 1.35 4.71
CA VAL A 122 -5.77 0.56 4.12
C VAL A 122 -4.80 1.53 3.43
N PRO A 123 -3.51 1.55 3.80
CA PRO A 123 -2.54 2.44 3.19
C PRO A 123 -2.36 2.19 1.69
N ASN A 124 -2.23 3.27 0.93
CA ASN A 124 -1.86 3.20 -0.48
C ASN A 124 -0.34 3.13 -0.63
N GLN A 125 0.10 2.47 -1.70
CA GLN A 125 1.51 2.42 -2.07
C GLN A 125 2.02 3.84 -2.37
N THR A 126 3.28 4.09 -2.04
CA THR A 126 3.93 5.39 -2.19
C THR A 126 5.06 5.37 -3.21
N LEU A 127 5.45 4.19 -3.68
CA LEU A 127 6.43 3.98 -4.73
C LEU A 127 5.73 3.39 -5.97
N ASP A 128 5.87 4.08 -7.11
CA ASP A 128 5.44 3.55 -8.40
C ASP A 128 6.42 2.48 -8.88
N LEU A 129 5.95 1.24 -9.03
CA LEU A 129 6.79 0.14 -9.50
C LEU A 129 7.03 0.17 -11.02
N SER A 130 6.31 1.00 -11.78
CA SER A 130 6.54 1.13 -13.22
C SER A 130 7.94 1.68 -13.53
N THR A 131 8.47 2.51 -12.63
CA THR A 131 9.80 3.13 -12.74
C THR A 131 10.94 2.19 -12.37
N LEU A 132 10.64 0.95 -11.96
CA LEU A 132 11.64 -0.03 -11.52
C LEU A 132 11.96 -1.09 -12.57
N ASN A 133 11.46 -0.99 -13.81
CA ASN A 133 11.66 -2.00 -14.87
C ASN A 133 12.79 -1.69 -15.87
N GLU A 134 13.68 -0.75 -15.56
CA GLU A 134 14.95 -0.57 -16.30
C GLU A 134 16.11 -1.34 -15.66
#